data_AF-A0A958F0W2-F1
#
_entry.id   AF-A0A958F0W2-F1
#
_cell.length_a   1.000
_cell.length_b   1.000
_cell.length_c   1.000
_cell.angle_alpha   90.00
_cell.angle_beta   90.00
_cell.angle_gamma   90.00
#
_symmetry.space_group_name_H-M   'P 1'
#
loop_
_entity.id
_entity.type
_entity.pdbx_description
1 polymer ?
#
loop_
_entity_poly.entity_id
_entity_poly.type
_entity_poly.pdbx_seq_one_letter_code
_entity_poly.pdbx_strand_id
1 'polypeptide(L)'
;MLEKLPLGRPEIVVENGKQTTVAHSLKLKSAHIDDRLLPLLPTAMDAEQMRQRLAEHFREHLPNFEFKLSECHIRQVYYHPEKQCGVNYRLVFDNGNGTVFHEWLYGLMIPQGSATGRFERAAKRVKTSRVVQPFLQDFPPVSQLDDLQMILWLFPHDPKMKRMPDAVDPDFMKSQINEHAALLLDLPEAEARNWHCD
;
A
#
# COMPACT_ATOMS: atom_id res chain seq x y z
N MET A 1 27.14 7.27 22.76
CA MET A 1 27.82 7.32 21.46
C MET A 1 27.46 6.02 20.74
N LEU A 2 26.41 6.04 19.92
CA LEU A 2 25.82 4.82 19.34
C LEU A 2 26.49 4.52 17.99
N GLU A 3 27.14 3.37 17.91
CA GLU A 3 27.75 2.82 16.71
C GLU A 3 26.68 2.53 15.64
N LYS A 4 26.90 3.07 14.43
CA LYS A 4 26.09 2.76 13.26
C LYS A 4 26.52 1.41 12.70
N LEU A 5 25.64 0.41 12.77
CA LEU A 5 25.81 -0.85 12.03
C LEU A 5 25.80 -0.59 10.52
N PRO A 6 26.64 -1.29 9.72
CA PRO A 6 26.73 -1.07 8.29
C PRO A 6 25.53 -1.68 7.56
N LEU A 7 24.74 -0.83 6.90
CA LEU A 7 23.73 -1.23 5.94
C LEU A 7 24.42 -1.91 4.74
N GLY A 8 24.27 -3.23 4.63
CA GLY A 8 24.74 -4.01 3.47
C GLY A 8 24.13 -3.50 2.16
N ARG A 9 24.93 -3.51 1.08
CA ARG A 9 24.48 -3.18 -0.28
C ARG A 9 23.57 -4.30 -0.81
N PRO A 10 22.34 -4.03 -1.28
CA PRO A 10 21.59 -5.00 -2.06
C PRO A 10 22.02 -4.95 -3.53
N GLU A 11 22.43 -6.10 -4.07
CA GLU A 11 22.65 -6.33 -5.50
C GLU A 11 21.32 -6.68 -6.18
N ILE A 12 21.08 -6.12 -7.37
CA ILE A 12 19.95 -6.49 -8.23
C ILE A 12 20.44 -7.63 -9.13
N VAL A 13 19.94 -8.84 -8.90
CA VAL A 13 20.11 -9.96 -9.83
C VAL A 13 18.91 -10.00 -10.77
N VAL A 14 19.15 -9.65 -12.04
CA VAL A 14 18.20 -9.88 -13.14
C VAL A 14 18.58 -11.21 -13.79
N GLU A 15 17.92 -12.30 -13.40
CA GLU A 15 17.99 -13.56 -14.15
C GLU A 15 16.59 -14.00 -14.61
N ASN A 16 16.45 -14.13 -15.93
CA ASN A 16 15.46 -14.93 -16.67
C ASN A 16 14.00 -14.91 -16.15
N GLY A 17 13.26 -13.87 -16.52
CA GLY A 17 11.82 -13.96 -16.81
C GLY A 17 10.84 -14.13 -15.64
N LYS A 18 11.31 -14.17 -14.39
CA LYS A 18 10.47 -14.12 -13.18
C LYS A 18 11.21 -13.36 -12.08
N GLN A 19 10.93 -12.07 -11.90
CA GLN A 19 11.46 -11.34 -10.74
C GLN A 19 10.45 -11.28 -9.59
N THR A 20 10.88 -11.88 -8.48
CA THR A 20 10.32 -11.74 -7.13
C THR A 20 11.21 -10.76 -6.35
N THR A 21 10.54 -9.86 -5.61
CA THR A 21 10.91 -8.95 -4.52
C THR A 21 12.31 -9.04 -3.87
N VAL A 22 12.96 -7.89 -3.62
CA VAL A 22 13.18 -7.19 -2.31
C VAL A 22 14.08 -5.98 -2.56
N ALA A 23 13.71 -4.80 -2.02
CA ALA A 23 14.67 -3.90 -1.36
C ALA A 23 13.98 -2.75 -0.62
N HIS A 24 14.24 -2.73 0.68
CA HIS A 24 14.17 -1.57 1.56
C HIS A 24 14.97 -0.41 0.92
N SER A 25 14.32 0.74 0.70
CA SER A 25 14.97 2.02 0.37
C SER A 25 16.04 1.97 -0.74
N LEU A 26 15.81 1.20 -1.82
CA LEU A 26 16.60 1.38 -3.02
C LEU A 26 16.14 2.68 -3.68
N LYS A 27 17.07 3.64 -3.75
CA LYS A 27 17.07 4.67 -4.78
C LYS A 27 16.88 3.97 -6.13
N LEU A 28 15.64 3.84 -6.57
CA LEU A 28 15.29 3.69 -7.98
C LEU A 28 15.69 5.00 -8.66
N LYS A 29 17.00 5.23 -8.76
CA LYS A 29 17.57 6.25 -9.64
C LYS A 29 17.21 5.79 -11.03
N SER A 30 16.09 6.30 -11.53
CA SER A 30 15.84 6.55 -12.95
C SER A 30 16.43 5.50 -13.90
N ALA A 31 16.24 4.21 -13.62
CA ALA A 31 16.38 3.23 -14.69
C ALA A 31 15.29 3.64 -15.68
N HIS A 32 15.69 4.10 -16.86
CA HIS A 32 14.77 4.55 -17.88
C HIS A 32 14.03 3.32 -18.39
N ILE A 33 13.00 2.89 -17.66
CA ILE A 33 12.14 1.78 -18.07
C ILE A 33 11.22 2.33 -19.15
N ASP A 34 11.58 2.05 -20.40
CA ASP A 34 10.74 2.33 -21.56
C ASP A 34 9.80 1.14 -21.78
N ASP A 35 8.61 1.20 -21.16
CA ASP A 35 7.54 0.23 -21.38
C ASP A 35 6.44 0.88 -22.22
N ARG A 36 6.30 0.41 -23.47
CA ARG A 36 5.34 0.96 -24.43
C ARG A 36 3.89 0.78 -24.00
N LEU A 37 3.58 -0.24 -23.21
CA LEU A 37 2.22 -0.50 -22.72
C LEU A 37 1.95 0.12 -21.35
N LEU A 38 3.00 0.58 -20.66
CA LEU A 38 2.93 1.34 -19.41
C LEU A 38 3.75 2.65 -19.50
N PRO A 39 3.39 3.57 -20.43
CA PRO A 39 4.20 4.77 -20.70
C PRO A 39 4.32 5.72 -19.51
N LEU A 40 3.41 5.61 -18.52
CA LEU A 40 3.39 6.44 -17.32
C LEU A 40 4.02 5.75 -16.11
N LEU A 41 4.70 4.61 -16.32
CA LEU A 41 5.42 3.90 -15.28
C LEU A 41 6.45 4.78 -14.54
N PRO A 42 7.24 5.65 -15.21
CA PRO A 42 8.14 6.55 -14.50
C PRO A 42 7.43 7.45 -13.49
N THR A 43 6.23 7.93 -13.80
CA THR A 43 5.42 8.75 -12.89
C THR A 43 5.02 7.97 -11.66
N ALA A 44 4.52 6.73 -11.80
CA ALA A 44 4.15 5.88 -10.67
C ALA A 44 5.35 5.47 -9.79
N MET A 45 6.56 5.51 -10.35
CA MET A 45 7.81 5.22 -9.63
C MET A 45 8.49 6.48 -9.09
N ASP A 46 7.89 7.66 -9.28
CA ASP A 46 8.35 8.93 -8.74
C ASP A 46 7.49 9.32 -7.54
N ALA A 47 8.10 9.29 -6.36
CA ALA A 47 7.43 9.54 -5.10
C ALA A 47 6.84 10.96 -5.02
N GLU A 48 7.51 11.98 -5.56
CA GLU A 48 7.05 13.36 -5.48
C GLU A 48 5.93 13.62 -6.50
N GLN A 49 6.06 13.09 -7.73
CA GLN A 49 4.97 13.17 -8.70
C GLN A 49 3.72 12.42 -8.21
N MET A 50 3.88 11.22 -7.65
CA MET A 50 2.76 10.48 -7.05
C MET A 50 2.16 11.20 -5.84
N ARG A 51 2.97 11.87 -5.01
CA ARG A 51 2.45 12.70 -3.90
C ARG A 51 1.49 13.77 -4.42
N GLN A 52 1.86 14.47 -5.49
CA GLN A 52 1.05 15.53 -6.08
C GLN A 52 -0.25 14.97 -6.68
N ARG A 53 -0.16 13.91 -7.50
CA ARG A 53 -1.31 13.24 -8.12
C ARG A 53 -2.29 12.69 -7.09
N LEU A 54 -1.80 12.01 -6.05
CA LEU A 54 -2.65 11.49 -4.99
C LEU A 54 -3.29 12.62 -4.18
N ALA A 55 -2.57 13.72 -3.92
CA ALA A 55 -3.15 14.88 -3.22
C ALA A 55 -4.28 15.56 -4.01
N GLU A 56 -4.18 15.60 -5.34
CA GLU A 56 -5.28 16.03 -6.23
C GLU A 56 -6.45 15.05 -6.14
N HIS A 57 -6.17 13.76 -6.32
CA HIS A 57 -7.17 12.69 -6.26
C HIS A 57 -7.96 12.66 -4.94
N PHE A 58 -7.27 12.83 -3.80
CA PHE A 58 -7.93 12.93 -2.49
C PHE A 58 -8.85 14.15 -2.42
N ARG A 59 -8.42 15.32 -2.91
CA ARG A 59 -9.26 16.55 -2.89
C ARG A 59 -10.49 16.44 -3.78
N GLU A 60 -10.39 15.74 -4.90
CA GLU A 60 -11.53 15.51 -5.80
C GLU A 60 -12.61 14.63 -5.15
N HIS A 61 -12.20 13.64 -4.34
CA HIS A 61 -13.11 12.73 -3.64
C HIS A 61 -13.56 13.27 -2.27
N LEU A 62 -12.75 14.11 -1.64
CA LEU A 62 -12.97 14.69 -0.32
C LEU A 62 -12.88 16.23 -0.41
N PRO A 63 -13.94 16.93 -0.83
CA PRO A 63 -13.89 18.38 -1.04
C PRO A 63 -13.64 19.20 0.24
N ASN A 64 -13.94 18.63 1.41
CA ASN A 64 -13.68 19.25 2.72
C ASN A 64 -12.47 18.61 3.44
N PHE A 65 -11.50 18.09 2.68
CA PHE A 65 -10.33 17.44 3.24
C PHE A 65 -9.39 18.44 3.91
N GLU A 66 -9.40 18.49 5.23
CA GLU A 66 -8.53 19.38 6.03
C GLU A 66 -7.08 18.89 6.14
N PHE A 67 -6.80 17.68 5.63
CA PHE A 67 -5.49 17.06 5.71
C PHE A 67 -4.67 17.32 4.44
N LYS A 68 -3.38 17.62 4.63
CA LYS A 68 -2.40 17.73 3.56
C LYS A 68 -1.62 16.42 3.45
N LEU A 69 -1.57 15.83 2.25
CA LEU A 69 -0.61 14.78 1.92
C LEU A 69 0.81 15.38 1.84
N SER A 70 1.56 15.29 2.94
CA SER A 70 2.88 15.91 3.11
C SER A 70 4.00 15.06 2.53
N GLU A 71 3.89 13.74 2.58
CA GLU A 71 4.89 12.82 2.03
C GLU A 71 4.25 11.60 1.36
N CYS A 72 4.92 11.08 0.33
CA CYS A 72 4.62 9.81 -0.30
C CYS A 72 5.92 9.01 -0.40
N HIS A 73 5.92 7.78 0.11
CA HIS A 73 7.08 6.90 0.08
C HIS A 73 6.77 5.65 -0.71
N ILE A 74 7.57 5.36 -1.73
CA ILE A 74 7.52 4.07 -2.41
C ILE A 74 8.22 3.04 -1.52
N ARG A 75 7.47 2.04 -1.07
CA ARG A 75 7.97 0.97 -0.20
C ARG A 75 8.29 -0.29 -0.97
N GLN A 76 7.52 -0.57 -2.02
CA GLN A 76 7.71 -1.75 -2.83
C GLN A 76 7.17 -1.55 -4.24
N VAL A 77 7.85 -2.12 -5.23
CA VAL A 77 7.42 -2.15 -6.62
C VAL A 77 7.44 -3.59 -7.12
N TYR A 78 6.40 -3.97 -7.85
CA TYR A 78 6.21 -5.26 -8.50
C TYR A 78 5.94 -5.02 -9.97
N TYR A 79 6.97 -5.16 -10.79
CA TYR A 79 6.88 -4.87 -12.21
C TYR A 79 6.80 -6.16 -13.03
N HIS A 80 5.80 -6.26 -13.89
CA HIS A 80 5.70 -7.27 -14.94
C HIS A 80 5.68 -6.54 -16.29
N PRO A 81 6.77 -6.62 -17.07
CA PRO A 81 6.90 -5.92 -18.33
C PRO A 81 5.68 -6.10 -19.24
N GLU A 82 5.24 -4.99 -19.83
CA GLU A 82 4.13 -4.90 -20.79
C GLU A 82 2.78 -5.38 -20.26
N LYS A 83 2.67 -5.67 -18.94
CA LYS A 83 1.49 -6.30 -18.34
C LYS A 83 0.91 -5.52 -17.19
N GLN A 84 1.72 -5.19 -16.18
CA GLN A 84 1.26 -4.45 -15.01
C GLN A 84 2.42 -3.99 -14.12
N CYS A 85 2.21 -2.92 -13.36
CA CYS A 85 3.10 -2.50 -12.29
C CYS A 85 2.31 -2.27 -11.00
N GLY A 86 2.62 -3.02 -9.96
CA GLY A 86 2.07 -2.82 -8.61
C GLY A 86 3.02 -2.01 -7.74
N VAL A 87 2.54 -1.00 -7.03
CA VAL A 87 3.35 -0.15 -6.15
C VAL A 87 2.69 -0.05 -4.78
N ASN A 88 3.43 -0.32 -3.71
CA ASN A 88 3.01 -0.03 -2.34
C ASN A 88 3.56 1.32 -1.91
N TYR A 89 2.67 2.24 -1.58
CA TYR A 89 2.99 3.55 -1.03
C TYR A 89 2.71 3.59 0.46
N ARG A 90 3.57 4.29 1.21
CA ARG A 90 3.25 4.80 2.54
C ARG A 90 3.05 6.31 2.43
N LEU A 91 1.86 6.75 2.77
CA LEU A 91 1.44 8.14 2.74
C LEU A 91 1.58 8.75 4.14
N VAL A 92 1.83 10.05 4.17
CA VAL A 92 1.91 10.85 5.39
C VAL A 92 0.98 12.04 5.25
N PHE A 93 0.01 12.15 6.14
CA PHE A 93 -0.94 13.25 6.20
C PHE A 93 -0.66 14.12 7.42
N ASP A 94 -0.81 15.43 7.26
CA ASP A 94 -0.69 16.44 8.32
C ASP A 94 -1.92 17.35 8.30
N ASN A 95 -2.43 17.72 9.48
CA ASN A 95 -3.56 18.64 9.66
C ASN A 95 -3.13 20.08 10.02
N GLY A 96 -1.83 20.38 10.01
CA GLY A 96 -1.29 21.70 10.33
C GLY A 96 -1.14 21.97 11.83
N ASN A 97 -1.68 21.12 12.70
CA ASN A 97 -1.55 21.21 14.15
C ASN A 97 -0.39 20.36 14.69
N GLY A 98 0.45 19.83 13.79
CA GLY A 98 1.57 18.95 14.13
C GLY A 98 1.18 17.47 14.30
N THR A 99 -0.09 17.11 14.12
CA THR A 99 -0.51 15.72 14.15
C THR A 99 -0.29 15.06 12.78
N VAL A 100 0.46 13.97 12.79
CA VAL A 100 0.81 13.21 11.58
C VAL A 100 0.10 11.87 11.57
N PHE A 101 -0.46 11.51 10.42
CA PHE A 101 -1.11 10.23 10.18
C PHE A 101 -0.42 9.46 9.07
N HIS A 102 -0.37 8.15 9.21
CA HIS A 102 0.18 7.25 8.20
C HIS A 102 -0.91 6.40 7.58
N GLU A 103 -0.83 6.23 6.26
CA GLU A 103 -1.74 5.37 5.53
C GLU A 103 -0.97 4.55 4.48
N TRP A 104 -1.45 3.34 4.21
CA TRP A 104 -0.94 2.47 3.17
C TRP A 104 -1.88 2.47 1.97
N LEU A 105 -1.27 2.55 0.79
CA LEU A 105 -1.97 2.56 -0.48
C LEU A 105 -1.28 1.59 -1.45
N TYR A 106 -2.04 0.67 -2.02
CA TYR A 106 -1.56 -0.15 -3.12
C TYR A 106 -2.09 0.41 -4.44
N GLY A 107 -1.19 0.75 -5.36
CA GLY A 107 -1.52 1.12 -6.74
C GLY A 107 -1.19 -0.01 -7.71
N LEU A 108 -2.07 -0.26 -8.67
CA LEU A 108 -1.83 -1.18 -9.77
C LEU A 108 -2.04 -0.46 -11.10
N MET A 109 -0.94 -0.19 -11.80
CA MET A 109 -0.98 0.22 -13.19
C MET A 109 -1.20 -0.97 -14.09
N ILE A 110 -2.01 -0.77 -15.13
CA ILE A 110 -2.24 -1.73 -16.20
C ILE A 110 -2.34 -1.02 -17.55
N PRO A 111 -2.15 -1.75 -18.67
CA PRO A 111 -2.27 -1.19 -20.00
C PRO A 111 -3.61 -0.49 -20.22
N GLN A 112 -3.56 0.55 -21.04
CA GLN A 112 -4.71 1.38 -21.37
C GLN A 112 -5.90 0.54 -21.85
N GLY A 113 -7.11 0.94 -21.44
CA GLY A 113 -8.36 0.25 -21.80
C GLY A 113 -8.66 -1.01 -20.97
N SER A 114 -7.73 -1.45 -20.12
CA SER A 114 -7.96 -2.58 -19.19
C SER A 114 -8.38 -2.13 -17.79
N ALA A 115 -8.14 -0.85 -17.44
CA ALA A 115 -8.32 -0.30 -16.10
C ALA A 115 -9.77 -0.34 -15.62
N THR A 116 -10.70 0.24 -16.38
CA THR A 116 -12.10 0.41 -15.98
C THR A 116 -12.80 -0.90 -15.62
N GLY A 117 -12.74 -1.91 -16.50
CA GLY A 117 -13.38 -3.20 -16.21
C GLY A 117 -12.75 -3.96 -15.03
N ARG A 118 -11.46 -3.73 -14.74
CA ARG A 118 -10.80 -4.30 -13.56
C ARG A 118 -11.15 -3.51 -12.30
N PHE A 119 -11.25 -2.18 -12.38
CA PHE A 119 -11.73 -1.31 -11.31
C PHE A 119 -13.15 -1.66 -10.89
N GLU A 120 -14.11 -1.74 -11.83
CA GLU A 120 -15.50 -2.09 -11.51
C GLU A 120 -15.61 -3.44 -10.78
N ARG A 121 -14.83 -4.44 -11.20
CA ARG A 121 -14.78 -5.74 -10.52
C ARG A 121 -14.14 -5.65 -9.13
N ALA A 122 -13.14 -4.79 -8.95
CA ALA A 122 -12.50 -4.57 -7.67
C ALA A 122 -13.44 -3.84 -6.69
N ALA A 123 -14.10 -2.77 -7.15
CA ALA A 123 -15.08 -2.00 -6.38
C ALA A 123 -16.23 -2.90 -5.88
N LYS A 124 -16.77 -3.78 -6.73
CA LYS A 124 -17.82 -4.75 -6.36
C LYS A 124 -17.40 -5.77 -5.28
N ARG A 125 -16.11 -5.97 -5.07
CA ARG A 125 -15.57 -6.96 -4.12
C ARG A 125 -15.27 -6.39 -2.73
N VAL A 126 -15.35 -5.07 -2.57
CA VAL A 126 -15.15 -4.41 -1.28
C VAL A 126 -16.31 -4.80 -0.36
N LYS A 127 -16.04 -5.70 0.59
CA LYS A 127 -17.00 -6.12 1.60
C LYS A 127 -16.88 -5.19 2.80
N THR A 128 -17.84 -4.27 2.96
CA THR A 128 -18.28 -3.51 4.16
C THR A 128 -17.26 -3.12 5.26
N SER A 129 -15.97 -3.26 5.04
CA SER A 129 -14.94 -2.98 6.02
C SER A 129 -14.56 -1.53 5.91
N ARG A 130 -14.40 -0.91 7.08
CA ARG A 130 -14.11 0.51 7.21
C ARG A 130 -12.67 0.77 6.81
N VAL A 131 -12.44 1.93 6.19
CA VAL A 131 -11.11 2.52 6.13
C VAL A 131 -10.63 2.75 7.56
N VAL A 132 -9.37 2.43 7.84
CA VAL A 132 -8.84 2.49 9.22
C VAL A 132 -8.76 3.92 9.73
N GLN A 133 -8.40 4.85 8.85
CA GLN A 133 -8.26 6.25 9.20
C GLN A 133 -9.62 6.97 9.17
N PRO A 134 -10.10 7.54 10.28
CA PRO A 134 -11.41 8.21 10.32
C PRO A 134 -11.54 9.36 9.31
N PHE A 135 -10.45 10.08 9.05
CA PHE A 135 -10.45 11.20 8.10
C PHE A 135 -10.52 10.77 6.62
N LEU A 136 -10.43 9.47 6.34
CA LEU A 136 -10.60 8.86 5.02
C LEU A 136 -11.88 8.03 4.90
N GLN A 137 -12.77 8.08 5.89
CA GLN A 137 -13.98 7.23 5.92
C GLN A 137 -14.89 7.42 4.70
N ASP A 138 -14.94 8.63 4.14
CA ASP A 138 -15.76 8.99 2.99
C ASP A 138 -15.04 8.77 1.66
N PHE A 139 -13.75 8.42 1.70
CA PHE A 139 -12.99 8.10 0.51
C PHE A 139 -13.24 6.65 0.09
N PRO A 140 -13.46 6.37 -1.20
CA PRO A 140 -13.74 5.01 -1.65
C PRO A 140 -12.53 4.07 -1.39
N PRO A 141 -12.75 2.91 -0.75
CA PRO A 141 -11.67 1.96 -0.46
C PRO A 141 -10.89 1.48 -1.70
N VAL A 142 -11.57 1.51 -2.85
CA VAL A 142 -10.98 1.27 -4.17
C VAL A 142 -11.36 2.44 -5.07
N SER A 143 -10.38 3.08 -5.68
CA SER A 143 -10.58 4.16 -6.65
C SER A 143 -9.74 3.94 -7.90
N GLN A 144 -10.01 4.73 -8.93
CA GLN A 144 -9.26 4.71 -10.18
C GLN A 144 -8.63 6.08 -10.40
N LEU A 145 -7.35 6.08 -10.74
CA LEU A 145 -6.58 7.25 -11.15
C LEU A 145 -6.41 7.16 -12.68
N ASP A 146 -7.38 7.73 -13.39
CA ASP A 146 -7.63 7.48 -14.82
C ASP A 146 -6.47 7.93 -15.71
N ASP A 147 -5.89 9.07 -15.41
CA ASP A 147 -4.74 9.64 -16.10
C ASP A 147 -3.51 8.73 -16.05
N LEU A 148 -3.35 7.93 -14.98
CA LEU A 148 -2.27 6.94 -14.85
C LEU A 148 -2.66 5.51 -15.23
N GLN A 149 -3.91 5.27 -15.64
CA GLN A 149 -4.47 3.91 -15.84
C GLN A 149 -4.21 3.01 -14.63
N MET A 150 -4.38 3.57 -13.43
CA MET A 150 -4.03 2.93 -12.17
C MET A 150 -5.26 2.70 -11.31
N ILE A 151 -5.35 1.52 -10.70
CA ILE A 151 -6.35 1.23 -9.67
C ILE A 151 -5.68 1.34 -8.31
N LEU A 152 -6.33 2.01 -7.37
CA LEU A 152 -5.84 2.25 -6.03
C LEU A 152 -6.67 1.47 -5.03
N TRP A 153 -6.02 0.84 -4.05
CA TRP A 153 -6.64 0.22 -2.89
C TRP A 153 -6.07 0.85 -1.63
N LEU A 154 -6.94 1.44 -0.82
CA LEU A 154 -6.60 1.85 0.53
C LEU A 154 -6.54 0.64 1.44
N PHE A 155 -5.66 0.68 2.42
CA PHE A 155 -5.68 -0.29 3.52
C PHE A 155 -7.05 -0.27 4.23
N PRO A 156 -7.63 -1.43 4.58
CA PRO A 156 -7.07 -2.79 4.53
C PRO A 156 -7.31 -3.57 3.22
N HIS A 157 -7.69 -2.91 2.13
CA HIS A 157 -8.28 -3.56 0.95
C HIS A 157 -7.29 -4.01 -0.13
N ASP A 158 -5.99 -4.09 0.16
CA ASP A 158 -5.00 -4.59 -0.79
C ASP A 158 -5.42 -5.98 -1.33
N PRO A 159 -5.56 -6.15 -2.67
CA PRO A 159 -6.00 -7.41 -3.28
C PRO A 159 -5.06 -8.60 -3.03
N LYS A 160 -3.81 -8.34 -2.62
CA LYS A 160 -2.83 -9.36 -2.22
C LYS A 160 -3.05 -9.83 -0.78
N MET A 161 -3.72 -9.05 0.06
CA MET A 161 -3.98 -9.35 1.47
C MET A 161 -5.48 -9.58 1.72
N LYS A 162 -6.03 -10.62 1.08
CA LYS A 162 -7.49 -10.87 1.02
C LYS A 162 -8.21 -10.96 2.38
N ARG A 163 -7.51 -11.37 3.44
CA ARG A 163 -8.05 -11.52 4.81
C ARG A 163 -7.75 -10.31 5.70
N MET A 164 -7.03 -9.32 5.19
CA MET A 164 -6.67 -8.13 5.97
C MET A 164 -7.89 -7.33 6.43
N PRO A 165 -8.97 -7.17 5.62
CA PRO A 165 -10.18 -6.52 6.11
C PRO A 165 -10.75 -7.20 7.36
N ASP A 166 -10.76 -8.54 7.39
CA ASP A 166 -11.20 -9.30 8.55
C ASP A 166 -10.25 -9.06 9.76
N ALA A 167 -8.94 -9.05 9.51
CA ALA A 167 -7.93 -8.89 10.57
C ALA A 167 -7.95 -7.51 11.25
N VAL A 168 -8.52 -6.48 10.61
CA VAL A 168 -8.68 -5.15 11.20
C VAL A 168 -10.10 -4.87 11.67
N ASP A 169 -11.03 -5.81 11.47
CA ASP A 169 -12.40 -5.71 12.00
C ASP A 169 -12.40 -6.14 13.47
N PRO A 170 -12.70 -5.22 14.42
CA PRO A 170 -12.70 -5.54 15.84
C PRO A 170 -13.66 -6.67 16.22
N ASP A 171 -14.81 -6.80 15.54
CA ASP A 171 -15.80 -7.80 15.90
C ASP A 171 -15.42 -9.18 15.36
N PHE A 172 -14.84 -9.24 14.17
CA PHE A 172 -14.19 -10.45 13.68
C PHE A 172 -13.07 -10.89 14.63
N MET A 173 -12.18 -9.97 15.02
CA MET A 173 -11.05 -10.30 15.90
C MET A 173 -11.50 -10.76 17.29
N LYS A 174 -12.51 -10.12 17.90
CA LYS A 174 -13.11 -10.60 19.16
C LYS A 174 -13.68 -12.01 19.01
N SER A 175 -14.38 -12.29 17.91
CA SER A 175 -14.92 -13.62 17.63
C SER A 175 -13.81 -14.68 17.57
N GLN A 176 -12.74 -14.41 16.82
CA GLN A 176 -11.59 -15.32 16.72
C GLN A 176 -10.87 -15.52 18.06
N ILE A 177 -10.69 -14.45 18.86
CA ILE A 177 -10.12 -14.57 20.21
C ILE A 177 -10.97 -15.47 21.09
N ASN A 178 -12.30 -15.27 21.10
CA ASN A 178 -13.20 -16.07 21.92
C ASN A 178 -13.24 -17.53 21.48
N GLU A 179 -13.27 -17.79 20.16
CA GLU A 179 -13.26 -19.13 19.57
C GLU A 179 -11.99 -19.91 19.93
N HIS A 180 -10.84 -19.22 20.02
CA HIS A 180 -9.54 -19.82 20.28
C HIS A 180 -8.99 -19.55 21.68
N ALA A 181 -9.80 -19.01 22.60
CA ALA A 181 -9.37 -18.60 23.94
C ALA A 181 -8.72 -19.74 24.74
N ALA A 182 -9.25 -20.97 24.64
CA ALA A 182 -8.68 -22.14 25.32
C ALA A 182 -7.24 -22.45 24.87
N LEU A 183 -6.94 -22.29 23.57
CA LEU A 183 -5.59 -22.51 23.02
C LEU A 183 -4.61 -21.41 23.43
N LEU A 184 -5.09 -20.19 23.68
CA LEU A 184 -4.27 -19.06 24.14
C LEU A 184 -3.93 -19.15 25.63
N LEU A 185 -4.80 -19.79 26.43
CA LEU A 185 -4.65 -19.91 27.89
C LEU A 185 -3.89 -21.17 28.33
N ASP A 186 -3.77 -22.18 27.46
CA ASP A 186 -2.99 -23.41 27.71
C ASP A 186 -1.52 -23.31 27.27
N LEU A 187 -1.02 -22.13 26.87
CA LEU A 187 0.40 -21.94 26.55
C LEU A 187 1.23 -21.96 27.84
N PRO A 188 2.16 -22.93 28.02
CA PRO A 188 3.03 -22.93 29.18
C PRO A 188 3.89 -21.64 29.22
N GLU A 189 3.99 -21.00 30.39
CA GLU A 189 4.69 -19.71 30.61
C GLU A 189 6.11 -19.62 30.03
N ALA A 190 6.75 -20.77 29.78
CA ALA A 190 8.07 -20.86 29.17
C ALA A 190 8.12 -20.38 27.71
N GLU A 191 7.03 -20.47 26.94
CA GLU A 191 7.00 -20.05 25.52
C GLU A 191 6.59 -18.58 25.32
N ALA A 192 5.83 -18.01 26.27
CA ALA A 192 5.38 -16.62 26.21
C ALA A 192 6.53 -15.61 26.36
N ARG A 193 7.67 -16.01 26.96
CA ARG A 193 8.85 -15.15 27.16
C ARG A 193 9.73 -14.96 25.92
N ASN A 194 9.52 -15.74 24.85
CA ASN A 194 10.34 -15.66 23.64
C ASN A 194 9.77 -14.71 22.56
N TRP A 195 8.64 -14.06 22.82
CA TRP A 195 8.12 -13.00 21.94
C TRP A 195 8.80 -11.67 22.30
N HIS A 196 10.08 -11.55 21.92
CA HIS A 196 10.72 -10.25 21.79
C HIS A 196 10.41 -9.70 20.40
N CYS A 197 9.65 -8.61 20.35
CA CYS A 197 9.57 -7.77 19.15
C CYS A 197 10.88 -6.99 19.06
N ASP A 198 11.79 -7.43 18.19
CA ASP A 198 12.90 -6.63 17.67
C ASP A 198 12.42 -5.59 16.64
#